data_AF-A0AAU5ZR43-F1
#
_entry.id   AF-A0AAU5ZR43-F1
#
_cell.length_a   1.000
_cell.length_b   1.000
_cell.length_c   1.000
_cell.angle_alpha   90.00
_cell.angle_beta   90.00
_cell.angle_gamma   90.00
#
_symmetry.space_group_name_H-M   'P 1'
#
loop_
_entity.id
_entity.type
_entity.pdbx_description
1 polymer ?
#
loop_
_entity_poly.entity_id
_entity_poly.type
_entity_poly.pdbx_seq_one_letter_code
_entity_poly.pdbx_strand_id
1 'polypeptide(L)'
;MRSSGRTVTEVARELGVSSESLRGWVKKASAAQDTGSVPAAGRAGQSAADRDEELKRLRKLTAEQAKTIEILKRATAFFAKESDR
;
A
#
# COMPACT_ATOMS: atom_id res chain seq x y z
N MET A 1 -11.82 23.60 -9.25
CA MET A 1 -10.40 24.02 -9.25
C MET A 1 -10.24 25.11 -8.20
N ARG A 2 -9.61 24.82 -7.05
CA ARG A 2 -9.41 25.84 -5.99
C ARG A 2 -8.22 26.71 -6.39
N SER A 3 -8.48 27.79 -7.13
CA SER A 3 -7.48 28.83 -7.37
C SER A 3 -7.40 29.72 -6.13
N SER A 4 -6.50 29.42 -5.18
CA SER A 4 -5.86 30.52 -4.45
C SER A 4 -5.13 31.30 -5.54
N GLY A 5 -5.43 32.57 -5.81
CA GLY A 5 -4.95 33.35 -6.97
C GLY A 5 -3.42 33.57 -7.08
N ARG A 6 -2.63 32.72 -6.44
CA ARG A 6 -1.18 32.68 -6.43
C ARG A 6 -0.63 31.97 -7.65
N THR A 7 0.48 32.47 -8.16
CA THR A 7 1.14 31.87 -9.34
C THR A 7 2.02 30.69 -8.93
N VAL A 8 2.23 29.72 -9.82
CA VAL A 8 3.15 28.58 -9.54
C VAL A 8 4.57 29.06 -9.21
N THR A 9 5.00 30.19 -9.78
CA THR A 9 6.32 30.77 -9.53
C THR A 9 6.46 31.31 -8.10
N GLU A 10 5.42 31.94 -7.58
CA GLU A 10 5.36 32.47 -6.21
C GLU A 10 5.46 31.32 -5.20
N VAL A 11 4.64 30.29 -5.37
CA VAL A 11 4.65 29.09 -4.51
C VAL A 11 5.97 28.35 -4.62
N ALA A 12 6.58 28.25 -5.80
CA ALA A 12 7.89 27.62 -5.97
C ALA A 12 8.98 28.35 -5.19
N ARG A 13 8.96 29.69 -5.19
CA ARG A 13 9.92 30.51 -4.43
C ARG A 13 9.76 30.33 -2.92
N GLU A 14 8.53 30.31 -2.41
CA GLU A 14 8.25 30.04 -0.99
C GLU A 14 8.77 28.66 -0.55
N LEU A 15 8.61 27.66 -1.40
CA LEU A 15 9.03 26.29 -1.13
C LEU A 15 10.52 26.03 -1.39
N GLY A 16 11.25 27.01 -1.93
CA GLY A 16 12.66 26.85 -2.29
C GLY A 16 12.91 25.83 -3.42
N VAL A 17 11.92 25.58 -4.27
CA VAL A 17 12.02 24.62 -5.39
C VAL A 17 11.99 25.34 -6.73
N SER A 18 12.46 24.67 -7.79
CA SER A 18 12.37 25.23 -9.14
C SER A 18 10.91 25.33 -9.58
N SER A 19 10.57 26.42 -10.28
CA SER A 19 9.20 26.63 -10.77
C SER A 19 8.79 25.59 -11.83
N GLU A 20 9.75 25.03 -12.56
CA GLU A 20 9.53 23.97 -13.54
C GLU A 20 9.20 22.64 -12.87
N SER A 21 9.93 22.28 -11.81
CA SER A 21 9.64 21.08 -11.01
C SER A 21 8.24 21.15 -10.41
N LEU A 22 7.86 22.30 -9.85
CA LEU A 22 6.53 22.49 -9.27
C LEU A 22 5.43 22.43 -10.34
N ARG A 23 5.63 23.04 -11.52
CA ARG A 23 4.70 22.90 -12.66
C ARG A 23 4.53 21.43 -13.07
N GLY A 24 5.63 20.67 -13.10
CA GLY A 24 5.62 19.25 -13.38
C GLY A 24 4.78 18.44 -12.39
N TRP A 25 4.92 18.72 -11.09
CA TRP A 25 4.10 18.07 -10.05
C TRP A 25 2.64 18.45 -10.12
N VAL A 26 2.32 19.73 -10.34
CA VAL A 26 0.94 20.19 -10.51
C VAL A 26 0.28 19.49 -11.70
N LYS A 27 0.96 19.42 -12.86
CA LYS A 27 0.45 18.71 -14.04
C LYS A 27 0.18 17.23 -13.77
N LYS A 28 1.08 16.55 -13.06
CA LYS A 28 0.89 15.14 -12.66
C LYS A 28 -0.28 14.99 -11.69
N ALA A 29 -0.43 15.89 -10.73
CA ALA A 29 -1.53 15.88 -9.78
C ALA A 29 -2.89 16.17 -10.43
N SER A 30 -2.96 17.10 -11.39
CA SER A 30 -4.17 17.38 -12.16
C SER A 30 -4.58 16.18 -13.03
N ALA A 31 -3.64 15.59 -13.77
CA ALA A 31 -3.92 14.40 -14.59
C ALA A 31 -4.38 13.19 -13.75
N ALA A 32 -3.89 13.06 -12.52
CA ALA A 32 -4.35 12.05 -11.57
C ALA A 32 -5.77 12.30 -11.04
N GLN A 33 -6.17 13.57 -10.88
CA GLN A 33 -7.54 13.92 -10.49
C GLN A 33 -8.54 13.63 -11.62
N ASP A 34 -8.16 13.91 -12.86
CA ASP A 34 -9.03 13.69 -14.04
C ASP A 34 -9.24 12.20 -14.36
N THR A 35 -8.33 11.33 -13.92
CA THR A 35 -8.41 9.87 -14.13
C THR A 35 -8.94 9.12 -12.90
N GLY A 36 -9.28 9.81 -11.80
CA GLY A 36 -9.68 9.20 -10.53
C GLY A 36 -8.60 8.34 -9.86
N SER A 37 -7.38 8.32 -10.41
CA SER A 37 -6.25 7.57 -9.89
C SER A 37 -5.26 8.53 -9.25
N VAL A 38 -5.31 8.63 -7.92
CA VAL A 38 -4.20 9.19 -7.14
C VAL A 38 -2.93 8.45 -7.57
N PRO A 39 -1.86 9.13 -8.01
CA PRO A 39 -0.65 8.43 -8.36
C PRO A 39 -0.05 8.01 -7.04
N ALA A 40 -0.23 6.74 -6.67
CA ALA A 40 0.54 6.13 -5.61
C ALA A 40 2.00 6.23 -6.02
N ALA A 41 2.69 7.26 -5.53
CA ALA A 41 4.13 7.38 -5.57
C ALA A 41 4.68 6.14 -4.85
N GLY A 42 4.94 5.07 -5.61
CA GLY A 42 5.48 3.82 -5.10
C GLY A 42 4.91 2.52 -5.66
N ARG A 43 3.82 2.48 -6.44
CA ARG A 43 3.35 1.19 -7.01
C ARG A 43 3.09 1.25 -8.51
N ALA A 44 4.17 1.23 -9.27
CA ALA A 44 4.12 0.77 -10.64
C ALA A 44 3.56 -0.67 -10.68
N GLY A 45 2.46 -0.88 -11.40
CA GLY A 45 2.25 -2.14 -12.13
C GLY A 45 1.41 -3.26 -11.51
N GLN A 46 0.46 -3.00 -10.61
CA GLN A 46 -0.56 -4.03 -10.27
C GLN A 46 -1.95 -3.41 -10.36
N SER A 47 -2.85 -4.06 -11.09
CA SER A 47 -4.25 -3.66 -11.20
C SER A 47 -4.94 -3.81 -9.83
N ALA A 48 -6.11 -3.21 -9.64
CA ALA A 48 -6.89 -3.43 -8.42
C ALA A 48 -7.28 -4.92 -8.27
N ALA A 49 -7.59 -5.59 -9.39
CA ALA A 49 -7.92 -7.01 -9.42
C ALA A 49 -6.75 -7.89 -8.97
N ASP A 50 -5.52 -7.61 -9.42
CA ASP A 50 -4.33 -8.37 -9.02
C ASP A 50 -4.10 -8.29 -7.50
N ARG A 51 -4.42 -7.14 -6.89
CA ARG A 51 -4.33 -6.96 -5.44
C ARG A 51 -5.37 -7.77 -4.69
N ASP A 52 -6.61 -7.79 -5.18
CA ASP A 52 -7.70 -8.54 -4.54
C ASP A 52 -7.49 -10.05 -4.64
N GLU A 53 -6.97 -10.53 -5.77
CA GLU A 53 -6.58 -11.93 -5.95
C GLU A 53 -5.45 -12.33 -5.00
N GLU A 54 -4.41 -11.50 -4.88
CA GLU A 54 -3.30 -11.75 -3.95
C GLU A 54 -3.78 -11.71 -2.49
N LEU A 55 -4.66 -10.76 -2.13
CA LEU A 55 -5.26 -10.73 -0.80
C LEU A 55 -6.06 -12.00 -0.49
N LYS A 56 -6.82 -12.53 -1.46
CA LYS A 56 -7.57 -13.78 -1.30
C LYS A 56 -6.63 -14.96 -1.11
N ARG A 57 -5.56 -15.05 -1.90
CA ARG A 57 -4.52 -16.08 -1.79
C ARG A 57 -3.84 -16.04 -0.41
N LEU A 58 -3.41 -14.86 0.03
CA LEU A 58 -2.74 -14.68 1.31
C LEU A 58 -3.66 -15.06 2.48
N ARG A 59 -4.92 -14.63 2.47
CA ARG A 59 -5.90 -15.01 3.50
C ARG A 59 -6.09 -16.52 3.60
N LYS A 60 -6.15 -17.22 2.46
CA LYS A 60 -6.23 -18.68 2.43
C LYS A 60 -5.00 -19.32 3.06
N LEU A 61 -3.81 -18.87 2.67
CA LEU A 61 -2.55 -19.39 3.22
C LEU A 61 -2.44 -19.17 4.73
N THR A 62 -2.78 -17.97 5.22
CA THR A 62 -2.77 -17.68 6.65
C THR A 62 -3.73 -18.59 7.42
N ALA A 63 -4.91 -18.87 6.88
CA ALA A 63 -5.87 -19.78 7.51
C ALA A 63 -5.35 -21.22 7.57
N GLU A 64 -4.67 -21.69 6.51
CA GLU A 64 -4.05 -23.03 6.48
C GLU A 64 -2.89 -23.13 7.48
N GLN A 65 -2.01 -22.13 7.52
CA GLN A 65 -0.90 -22.06 8.47
C GLN A 65 -1.39 -22.06 9.92
N ALA A 66 -2.45 -21.31 10.22
CA ALA A 66 -3.03 -21.27 11.56
C ALA A 66 -3.50 -22.66 12.04
N LYS A 67 -4.13 -23.44 11.15
CA LYS A 67 -4.54 -24.83 11.45
C LYS A 67 -3.33 -25.73 11.71
N THR A 68 -2.29 -25.64 10.89
CA THR A 68 -1.06 -26.43 11.09
C THR A 68 -0.41 -26.09 12.43
N ILE A 69 -0.33 -24.80 12.78
CA ILE A 69 0.20 -24.36 14.07
C ILE A 69 -0.62 -24.95 15.22
N GLU A 70 -1.95 -24.97 15.11
CA GLU A 70 -2.81 -25.55 16.14
C GLU A 70 -2.56 -27.06 16.33
N ILE A 71 -2.45 -27.81 15.24
CA ILE A 71 -2.15 -29.24 15.28
C ILE A 71 -0.79 -29.49 15.96
N LEU A 72 0.23 -28.71 15.59
CA LEU A 72 1.57 -28.83 16.19
C LEU A 72 1.55 -28.47 17.67
N LYS A 73 0.78 -27.46 18.08
CA LYS A 73 0.60 -27.11 19.50
C LYS A 73 -0.07 -28.25 20.28
N ARG A 74 -1.09 -28.89 19.72
CA ARG A 74 -1.75 -30.04 20.36
C ARG A 74 -0.80 -31.24 20.47
N ALA A 75 -0.05 -31.53 19.42
CA ALA A 75 0.94 -32.60 19.42
C ALA A 75 2.04 -32.36 20.46
N THR A 76 2.63 -31.16 20.48
CA THR A 76 3.67 -30.81 21.47
C THR A 76 3.15 -30.86 22.90
N ALA A 77 1.93 -30.39 23.16
CA ALA A 77 1.30 -30.51 24.49
C ALA A 77 1.08 -31.98 24.90
N PHE A 78 0.65 -32.83 23.96
CA PHE A 78 0.50 -34.27 24.21
C PHE A 78 1.84 -34.93 24.58
N PHE A 79 2.88 -34.72 23.76
CA PHE A 79 4.20 -35.32 23.99
C PHE A 79 4.87 -34.80 25.27
N ALA A 80 4.72 -33.51 25.59
CA ALA A 80 5.24 -32.95 26.84
C ALA A 80 4.63 -33.64 28.06
N LYS A 81 3.31 -33.90 28.05
CA LYS A 81 2.62 -34.61 29.13
C LYS A 81 3.05 -36.07 29.27
N GLU A 82 3.35 -36.74 28.15
CA GLU A 82 3.82 -38.13 28.15
C GLU A 82 5.27 -38.27 28.64
N SER A 83 6.11 -37.24 28.41
CA SER A 83 7.52 -37.24 28.84
C SER A 83 7.72 -36.95 30.34
N ASP A 84 6.71 -36.40 31.01
CA ASP A 84 6.73 -36.05 32.45
C ASP A 84 6.23 -37.20 33.35
N ARG A 85 5.97 -38.38 32.77
CA ARG A 85 5.45 -39.57 33.44
C ARG A 85 6.49 -40.68 33.52
#